data_AF-A0A4Q4CWQ2-F1
#
_entry.id   AF-A0A4Q4CWQ2-F1
#
_cell.length_a   1.000
_cell.length_b   1.000
_cell.length_c   1.000
_cell.angle_alpha   90.00
_cell.angle_beta   90.00
_cell.angle_gamma   90.00
#
_symmetry.space_group_name_H-M   'P 1'
#
loop_
_entity.id
_entity.type
_entity.pdbx_description
1 polymer ?
#
loop_
_entity_poly.entity_id
_entity_poly.type
_entity_poly.pdbx_seq_one_letter_code
_entity_poly.pdbx_strand_id
1 'polypeptide(L)'
;MSVVGRLLDRRLKPGQALRVLSASGQLGNGIPEAALQAGLARAPHVIGCDMGSIDPGPYYLGAGRMATSPAITRRDLRLALLGARAIAVPLLIGTTGTAGAAPHVAATLDLILDIVREAGITLRIAVIHADIDRAWLKAMVAADRIQAIGAIGDLT
;
A
#
# COMPACT_ATOMS: atom_id res chain seq x y z
N MET A 1 -10.06 -18.88 12.20
CA MET A 1 -9.93 -18.86 10.72
C MET A 1 -9.64 -17.43 10.26
N SER A 2 -8.64 -17.19 9.40
CA SER A 2 -8.23 -15.84 8.97
C SER A 2 -9.19 -15.23 7.93
N VAL A 3 -9.16 -13.90 7.74
CA VAL A 3 -9.93 -13.21 6.67
C VAL A 3 -9.58 -13.75 5.28
N VAL A 4 -8.30 -14.07 5.06
CA VAL A 4 -7.81 -14.65 3.81
C VAL A 4 -8.30 -16.09 3.65
N GLY A 5 -8.27 -16.90 4.72
CA GLY A 5 -8.81 -18.26 4.70
C GLY A 5 -10.29 -18.28 4.30
N ARG A 6 -11.10 -17.42 4.94
CA ARG A 6 -12.52 -17.26 4.58
C ARG A 6 -12.72 -16.86 3.13
N LEU A 7 -11.87 -15.98 2.58
CA LEU A 7 -11.94 -15.58 1.18
C LEU A 7 -11.64 -16.76 0.25
N LEU A 8 -10.60 -17.53 0.52
CA LEU A 8 -10.24 -18.73 -0.25
C LEU A 8 -11.35 -19.79 -0.18
N ASP A 9 -11.97 -19.94 1.00
CA ASP A 9 -13.09 -20.87 1.23
C ASP A 9 -14.36 -20.51 0.44
N ARG A 10 -14.50 -19.25 -0.02
CA ARG A 10 -15.62 -18.86 -0.91
C ARG A 10 -15.58 -19.59 -2.24
N ARG A 11 -14.42 -20.14 -2.63
CA ARG A 11 -14.21 -20.91 -3.88
C ARG A 11 -14.88 -20.25 -5.09
N LEU A 12 -14.56 -18.99 -5.34
CA LEU A 12 -15.08 -18.27 -6.51
C LEU A 12 -14.82 -19.10 -7.77
N LYS A 13 -15.89 -19.44 -8.49
CA LYS A 13 -15.86 -20.27 -9.70
C LYS A 13 -15.70 -19.37 -10.94
N PRO A 14 -15.22 -19.92 -12.08
CA PRO A 14 -15.30 -19.23 -13.35
C PRO A 14 -16.71 -18.67 -13.59
N GLY A 15 -16.78 -17.40 -14.00
CA GLY A 15 -18.05 -16.66 -14.18
C GLY A 15 -18.54 -15.90 -12.93
N GLN A 16 -17.93 -16.09 -11.76
CA GLN A 16 -18.22 -15.27 -10.57
C GLN A 16 -17.25 -14.09 -10.46
N ALA A 17 -17.78 -12.90 -10.20
CA ALA A 17 -16.97 -11.68 -10.12
C ALA A 17 -16.21 -11.57 -8.79
N LEU A 18 -14.89 -11.35 -8.88
CA LEU A 18 -14.09 -10.83 -7.77
C LEU A 18 -14.33 -9.32 -7.62
N ARG A 19 -15.18 -8.94 -6.67
CA ARG A 19 -15.40 -7.54 -6.27
C ARG A 19 -14.21 -7.01 -5.46
N VAL A 20 -13.55 -5.98 -5.95
CA VAL A 20 -12.46 -5.25 -5.28
C VAL A 20 -12.95 -3.82 -5.02
N LEU A 21 -12.76 -3.32 -3.80
CA LEU A 21 -12.93 -1.90 -3.52
C LEU A 21 -11.57 -1.22 -3.57
N SER A 22 -11.35 -0.33 -4.55
CA SER A 22 -10.20 0.58 -4.53
C SER A 22 -10.54 1.77 -3.64
N ALA A 23 -10.06 1.76 -2.39
CA ALA A 23 -10.39 2.78 -1.40
C ALA A 23 -9.55 4.05 -1.56
N SER A 24 -8.34 3.95 -2.14
CA SER A 24 -7.53 5.09 -2.54
C SER A 24 -6.50 4.71 -3.61
N GLY A 25 -6.25 5.61 -4.56
CA GLY A 25 -5.09 5.54 -5.45
C GLY A 25 -3.80 6.08 -4.83
N GLN A 26 -3.90 6.84 -3.73
CA GLN A 26 -2.75 7.28 -2.92
C GLN A 26 -3.24 7.65 -1.51
N LEU A 27 -2.95 6.80 -0.52
CA LEU A 27 -3.18 7.12 0.88
C LEU A 27 -2.36 8.35 1.29
N GLY A 28 -2.97 9.24 2.06
CA GLY A 28 -2.37 10.54 2.41
C GLY A 28 -2.84 11.70 1.53
N ASN A 29 -3.68 11.44 0.52
CA ASN A 29 -4.36 12.47 -0.29
C ASN A 29 -5.86 12.62 0.06
N GLY A 30 -6.37 11.83 1.02
CA GLY A 30 -7.76 11.88 1.47
C GLY A 30 -8.63 10.78 0.88
N ILE A 31 -9.31 10.03 1.75
CA ILE A 31 -10.43 9.15 1.40
C ILE A 31 -11.77 9.86 1.65
N PRO A 32 -12.66 10.01 0.64
CA PRO A 32 -14.02 10.49 0.86
C PRO A 32 -14.86 9.45 1.61
N GLU A 33 -15.27 9.75 2.84
CA GLU A 33 -15.91 8.76 3.71
C GLU A 33 -17.26 8.27 3.16
N ALA A 34 -18.07 9.16 2.57
CA ALA A 34 -19.34 8.75 1.95
C ALA A 34 -19.12 7.73 0.82
N ALA A 35 -18.08 7.91 0.00
CA ALA A 35 -17.73 6.98 -1.06
C ALA A 35 -17.20 5.66 -0.49
N LEU A 36 -16.36 5.71 0.56
CA LEU A 36 -15.88 4.53 1.27
C LEU A 36 -17.06 3.70 1.81
N GLN A 37 -18.00 4.32 2.52
CA GLN A 37 -19.17 3.63 3.08
C GLN A 37 -20.06 3.00 2.00
N ALA A 38 -20.32 3.73 0.91
CA ALA A 38 -21.07 3.19 -0.23
C ALA A 38 -20.34 1.99 -0.86
N GLY A 39 -19.01 2.05 -0.96
CA GLY A 39 -18.18 0.95 -1.43
C GLY A 39 -18.23 -0.29 -0.53
N LEU A 40 -18.12 -0.10 0.79
CA LEU A 40 -18.21 -1.16 1.79
C LEU A 40 -19.58 -1.86 1.75
N ALA A 41 -20.67 -1.10 1.58
CA ALA A 41 -22.03 -1.63 1.48
C ALA A 41 -22.24 -2.57 0.29
N ARG A 42 -21.38 -2.51 -0.74
CA ARG A 42 -21.40 -3.41 -1.91
C ARG A 42 -20.72 -4.76 -1.66
N ALA A 43 -20.35 -5.05 -0.41
CA ALA A 43 -19.74 -6.30 0.04
C ALA A 43 -18.55 -6.75 -0.85
N PRO A 44 -17.47 -5.92 -0.95
CA PRO A 44 -16.26 -6.30 -1.66
C PRO A 44 -15.64 -7.55 -1.03
N HIS A 45 -14.80 -8.25 -1.78
CA HIS A 45 -14.04 -9.41 -1.29
C HIS A 45 -12.69 -9.01 -0.70
N VAL A 46 -12.18 -7.84 -1.11
CA VAL A 46 -10.89 -7.27 -0.73
C VAL A 46 -10.97 -5.76 -0.90
N ILE A 47 -10.27 -5.04 -0.04
CA ILE A 47 -10.05 -3.59 -0.19
C ILE A 47 -8.59 -3.42 -0.64
N GLY A 48 -8.39 -2.63 -1.68
CA GLY A 48 -7.08 -2.23 -2.17
C GLY A 48 -6.86 -0.73 -1.96
N CYS A 49 -5.65 -0.37 -1.58
CA CYS A 49 -5.15 0.99 -1.59
C CYS A 49 -3.76 1.02 -2.21
N ASP A 50 -3.36 2.13 -2.80
CA ASP A 50 -1.95 2.40 -3.07
C ASP A 50 -1.47 3.58 -2.22
N MET A 51 -0.17 3.68 -1.98
CA MET A 51 0.49 4.77 -1.25
C MET A 51 1.84 5.14 -1.89
N GLY A 52 2.09 4.66 -3.11
CA GLY A 52 3.29 4.97 -3.88
C GLY A 52 3.09 6.14 -4.83
N SER A 53 4.18 6.87 -5.10
CA SER A 53 4.25 7.83 -6.21
C SER A 53 5.68 8.18 -6.54
N ILE A 54 5.95 8.41 -7.84
CA ILE A 54 7.21 8.96 -8.34
C ILE A 54 7.15 10.48 -8.58
N ASP A 55 5.94 11.03 -8.63
CA ASP A 55 5.65 12.43 -8.95
C ASP A 55 6.25 13.45 -7.95
N PRO A 56 6.42 13.14 -6.64
CA PRO A 56 7.05 14.06 -5.69
C PRO A 56 8.52 14.39 -5.99
N GLY A 57 9.12 13.70 -6.97
CA GLY A 57 10.46 13.97 -7.45
C GLY A 57 11.56 13.37 -6.57
N PRO A 58 12.83 13.58 -6.98
CA PRO A 58 13.97 12.82 -6.46
C PRO A 58 14.22 13.01 -4.97
N TYR A 59 13.83 14.15 -4.39
CA TYR A 59 14.03 14.41 -2.97
C TYR A 59 13.31 13.38 -2.10
N TYR A 60 11.99 13.24 -2.24
CA TYR A 60 11.22 12.31 -1.41
C TYR A 60 11.56 10.85 -1.74
N LEU A 61 11.81 10.55 -3.02
CA LEU A 61 12.24 9.22 -3.44
C LEU A 61 13.56 8.78 -2.79
N GLY A 62 14.53 9.70 -2.70
CA GLY A 62 15.86 9.42 -2.15
C GLY A 62 16.00 9.61 -0.64
N ALA A 63 15.19 10.47 -0.02
CA ALA A 63 15.33 10.82 1.40
C ALA A 63 14.77 9.77 2.37
N GLY A 64 14.03 8.77 1.89
CA GLY A 64 13.37 7.78 2.76
C GLY A 64 12.23 8.37 3.58
N ARG A 65 11.60 9.44 3.08
CA ARG A 65 10.53 10.19 3.76
C ARG A 65 9.28 10.18 2.91
N MET A 66 8.12 9.98 3.55
CA MET A 66 6.84 10.13 2.87
C MET A 66 6.67 11.58 2.37
N ALA A 67 6.15 11.73 1.16
CA ALA A 67 5.78 13.02 0.58
C ALA A 67 4.49 13.60 1.21
N THR A 68 3.61 12.72 1.70
CA THR A 68 2.34 13.10 2.31
C THR A 68 2.50 13.48 3.79
N SER A 69 1.59 14.32 4.29
CA SER A 69 1.55 14.68 5.71
C SER A 69 1.31 13.44 6.58
N PRO A 70 2.03 13.26 7.71
CA PRO A 70 1.78 12.17 8.65
C PRO A 70 0.34 12.12 9.15
N ALA A 71 -0.27 13.29 9.42
CA ALA A 71 -1.63 13.37 9.95
C ALA A 71 -2.68 12.84 8.95
N ILE A 72 -2.58 13.24 7.68
CA ILE A 72 -3.52 12.82 6.63
C ILE A 72 -3.29 11.34 6.29
N THR A 73 -2.02 10.93 6.18
CA THR A 73 -1.64 9.53 5.93
C THR A 73 -2.22 8.60 6.99
N ARG A 74 -2.07 8.98 8.27
CA ARG A 74 -2.62 8.25 9.40
C ARG A 74 -4.15 8.18 9.36
N ARG A 75 -4.82 9.29 9.04
CA ARG A 75 -6.29 9.35 8.92
C ARG A 75 -6.79 8.39 7.84
N ASP A 76 -6.17 8.39 6.66
CA ASP A 76 -6.57 7.51 5.56
C ASP A 76 -6.27 6.03 5.84
N LEU A 77 -5.09 5.72 6.40
CA LEU A 77 -4.75 4.38 6.87
C LEU A 77 -5.80 3.88 7.87
N ARG A 78 -6.20 4.71 8.82
CA ARG A 78 -7.23 4.36 9.82
C ARG A 78 -8.55 4.04 9.16
N LEU A 79 -9.01 4.85 8.21
CA LEU A 79 -10.25 4.60 7.48
C LEU A 79 -10.23 3.27 6.71
N ALA A 80 -9.15 3.02 5.96
CA ALA A 80 -9.00 1.79 5.19
C ALA A 80 -8.92 0.54 6.09
N LEU A 81 -8.12 0.59 7.16
CA LEU A 81 -7.96 -0.50 8.12
C LEU A 81 -9.26 -0.84 8.84
N LEU A 82 -9.93 0.18 9.39
CA LEU A 82 -11.19 -0.03 10.13
C LEU A 82 -12.33 -0.43 9.19
N GLY A 83 -12.37 0.11 7.98
CA GLY A 83 -13.33 -0.30 6.94
C GLY A 83 -13.18 -1.78 6.57
N ALA A 84 -11.94 -2.23 6.29
CA ALA A 84 -11.67 -3.64 6.00
C ALA A 84 -12.02 -4.55 7.17
N ARG A 85 -11.70 -4.11 8.40
CA ARG A 85 -12.03 -4.84 9.63
C ARG A 85 -13.54 -4.97 9.83
N ALA A 86 -14.32 -3.92 9.58
CA ALA A 86 -15.76 -3.90 9.79
C ALA A 86 -16.51 -4.95 8.96
N ILE A 87 -16.08 -5.18 7.72
CA ILE A 87 -16.67 -6.21 6.84
C ILE A 87 -15.84 -7.50 6.76
N ALA A 88 -14.79 -7.60 7.58
CA ALA A 88 -13.97 -8.78 7.77
C ALA A 88 -13.30 -9.33 6.49
N VAL A 89 -12.78 -8.41 5.64
CA VAL A 89 -12.05 -8.71 4.39
C VAL A 89 -10.57 -8.32 4.49
N PRO A 90 -9.68 -8.87 3.65
CA PRO A 90 -8.30 -8.41 3.57
C PRO A 90 -8.21 -6.97 3.05
N LEU A 91 -7.25 -6.22 3.61
CA LEU A 91 -6.76 -4.96 3.07
C LEU A 91 -5.40 -5.22 2.40
N LEU A 92 -5.25 -4.78 1.16
CA LEU A 92 -4.00 -4.76 0.43
C LEU A 92 -3.56 -3.32 0.26
N ILE A 93 -2.33 -3.02 0.66
CA ILE A 93 -1.68 -1.75 0.36
C ILE A 93 -0.60 -2.07 -0.66
N GLY A 94 -0.61 -1.36 -1.78
CA GLY A 94 0.43 -1.42 -2.81
C GLY A 94 1.74 -0.83 -2.31
N THR A 95 2.42 -0.06 -3.15
CA THR A 95 3.64 0.64 -2.75
C THR A 95 3.37 1.47 -1.50
N THR A 96 4.22 1.39 -0.49
CA THR A 96 4.00 2.07 0.79
C THR A 96 4.81 3.36 0.89
N GLY A 97 4.17 4.46 1.30
CA GLY A 97 4.82 5.65 1.86
C GLY A 97 5.68 6.46 0.90
N THR A 98 5.28 6.57 -0.38
CA THR A 98 5.99 7.24 -1.50
C THR A 98 6.81 6.29 -2.38
N ALA A 99 8.07 5.98 -2.06
CA ALA A 99 8.89 5.17 -2.96
C ALA A 99 8.76 3.65 -2.74
N GLY A 100 8.14 3.22 -1.63
CA GLY A 100 8.11 1.79 -1.27
C GLY A 100 9.42 1.22 -0.75
N ALA A 101 10.49 2.02 -0.65
CA ALA A 101 11.75 1.58 -0.05
C ALA A 101 11.58 1.23 1.45
N ALA A 102 12.51 0.45 2.00
CA ALA A 102 12.46 -0.06 3.36
C ALA A 102 12.14 1.00 4.44
N PRO A 103 12.69 2.23 4.43
CA PRO A 103 12.29 3.26 5.40
C PRO A 103 10.82 3.66 5.30
N HIS A 104 10.26 3.72 4.09
CA HIS A 104 8.84 4.03 3.87
C HIS A 104 7.94 2.91 4.36
N VAL A 105 8.33 1.64 4.11
CA VAL A 105 7.63 0.46 4.61
C VAL A 105 7.60 0.46 6.13
N ALA A 106 8.74 0.71 6.78
CA ALA A 106 8.86 0.78 8.23
C ALA A 106 7.97 1.88 8.82
N ALA A 107 8.08 3.11 8.32
CA ALA A 107 7.26 4.22 8.81
C ALA A 107 5.75 3.99 8.61
N THR A 108 5.36 3.33 7.52
CA THR A 108 3.97 2.92 7.27
C THR A 108 3.51 1.88 8.28
N LEU A 109 4.33 0.86 8.54
CA LEU A 109 4.04 -0.18 9.51
C LEU A 109 3.89 0.39 10.92
N ASP A 110 4.74 1.32 11.33
CA ASP A 110 4.64 1.99 12.63
C ASP A 110 3.29 2.71 12.79
N LEU A 111 2.86 3.47 11.78
CA LEU A 111 1.54 4.12 11.78
C LEU A 111 0.41 3.10 11.88
N ILE A 112 0.49 1.98 11.16
CA ILE A 112 -0.50 0.90 11.23
C ILE A 112 -0.55 0.31 12.64
N LEU A 113 0.60 0.01 13.24
CA LEU A 113 0.69 -0.58 14.58
C LEU A 113 0.14 0.36 15.65
N ASP A 114 0.37 1.66 15.53
CA ASP A 114 -0.20 2.66 16.43
C ASP A 114 -1.72 2.75 16.29
N ILE A 115 -2.25 2.74 15.06
CA ILE A 115 -3.70 2.71 14.82
C ILE A 115 -4.33 1.45 15.42
N VAL A 116 -3.69 0.29 15.24
CA VAL A 116 -4.14 -1.00 15.78
C VAL A 116 -4.20 -0.98 17.30
N ARG A 117 -3.17 -0.43 17.95
CA ARG A 117 -3.09 -0.29 19.40
C ARG A 117 -4.21 0.62 19.92
N GLU A 118 -4.41 1.78 19.31
CA GLU A 118 -5.45 2.73 19.72
C GLU A 118 -6.86 2.20 19.48
N ALA A 119 -7.08 1.45 18.40
CA ALA A 119 -8.40 0.90 18.08
C ALA A 119 -8.71 -0.37 18.88
N GLY A 120 -7.76 -0.91 19.65
CA GLY A 120 -7.95 -2.15 20.41
C GLY A 120 -8.24 -3.37 19.52
N ILE A 121 -7.74 -3.36 18.28
CA ILE A 121 -7.93 -4.46 17.33
C ILE A 121 -6.67 -5.31 17.22
N THR A 122 -6.81 -6.50 16.64
CA THR A 122 -5.68 -7.37 16.29
C THR A 122 -5.71 -7.66 14.80
N LEU A 123 -4.54 -7.57 14.16
CA LEU A 123 -4.33 -7.84 12.75
C LEU A 123 -3.23 -8.86 12.57
N ARG A 124 -3.36 -9.68 11.51
CA ARG A 124 -2.25 -10.45 10.97
C ARG A 124 -1.69 -9.67 9.78
N ILE A 125 -0.45 -9.20 9.90
CA ILE A 125 0.20 -8.35 8.91
C ILE A 125 1.29 -9.18 8.21
N ALA A 126 1.37 -9.04 6.89
CA ALA A 126 2.50 -9.51 6.09
C ALA A 126 3.14 -8.28 5.45
N VAL A 127 4.46 -8.19 5.55
CA VAL A 127 5.25 -7.09 4.98
C VAL A 127 6.14 -7.69 3.90
N ILE A 128 6.10 -7.10 2.70
CA ILE A 128 6.84 -7.60 1.54
C ILE A 128 7.78 -6.48 1.10
N HIS A 129 9.08 -6.70 1.24
CA HIS A 129 10.11 -5.77 0.78
C HIS A 129 10.46 -6.06 -0.69
N ALA A 130 10.76 -4.99 -1.43
CA ALA A 130 11.16 -5.04 -2.84
C ALA A 130 12.38 -4.16 -3.12
N ASP A 131 13.13 -3.78 -2.08
CA ASP A 131 14.36 -3.01 -2.19
C ASP A 131 15.39 -3.71 -3.08
N ILE A 132 16.05 -2.94 -3.95
CA ILE A 132 17.14 -3.43 -4.79
C ILE A 132 18.46 -3.17 -4.08
N ASP A 133 19.32 -4.19 -4.00
CA ASP A 133 20.64 -4.04 -3.41
C ASP A 133 21.49 -3.02 -4.20
N ARG A 134 22.11 -2.09 -3.47
CA ARG A 134 22.86 -0.98 -4.06
C ARG A 134 24.13 -1.46 -4.77
N ALA A 135 24.82 -2.47 -4.22
CA ALA A 135 26.04 -2.97 -4.81
C ALA A 135 25.74 -3.73 -6.11
N TRP A 136 24.69 -4.55 -6.10
CA TRP A 136 24.16 -5.23 -7.28
C TRP A 136 23.76 -4.23 -8.36
N LEU A 137 23.00 -3.18 -8.01
CA LEU A 137 22.58 -2.16 -8.97
C LEU A 137 23.78 -1.46 -9.63
N LYS A 138 24.77 -1.06 -8.83
CA LYS A 138 26.02 -0.47 -9.34
C LYS A 138 26.79 -1.41 -10.28
N ALA A 139 26.82 -2.71 -9.96
CA ALA A 139 27.45 -3.70 -10.82
C ALA A 139 26.71 -3.85 -12.16
N MET A 140 25.38 -3.73 -12.17
CA MET A 140 24.59 -3.75 -13.40
C MET A 140 24.80 -2.49 -14.26
N VAL A 141 24.95 -1.31 -13.64
CA VAL A 141 25.34 -0.07 -14.37
C VAL A 141 26.71 -0.24 -15.00
N ALA A 142 27.71 -0.68 -14.23
CA ALA A 142 29.08 -0.86 -14.72
C ALA A 142 29.19 -1.91 -15.83
N ALA A 143 28.25 -2.85 -15.89
CA ALA A 143 28.18 -3.90 -16.91
C ALA A 143 27.27 -3.54 -18.11
N ASP A 144 26.81 -2.28 -18.22
CA ASP A 144 25.91 -1.81 -19.30
C ASP A 144 24.62 -2.64 -19.41
N ARG A 145 24.10 -3.09 -18.25
CA ARG A 145 22.90 -3.94 -18.13
C ARG A 145 21.65 -3.18 -17.70
N ILE A 146 21.73 -1.85 -17.59
CA ILE A 146 20.62 -0.98 -17.23
C ILE A 146 20.41 -0.01 -18.40
N GLN A 147 19.15 0.14 -18.80
CA GLN A 147 18.73 1.14 -19.78
C GLN A 147 17.72 2.07 -19.12
N ALA A 148 17.77 3.35 -19.45
CA ALA A 148 16.75 4.28 -19.01
C ALA A 148 15.36 3.90 -19.58
N ILE A 149 14.32 4.26 -18.83
CA ILE A 149 12.93 4.14 -19.29
C ILE A 149 12.44 5.48 -19.84
N GLY A 150 11.99 5.49 -21.10
CA GLY A 150 11.44 6.68 -21.75
C GLY A 150 12.48 7.79 -21.95
N ALA A 151 12.15 9.01 -21.51
CA ALA A 151 12.96 10.22 -21.71
C ALA A 151 13.89 10.55 -20.52
N ILE A 152 14.02 9.66 -19.54
CA ILE A 152 14.89 9.86 -18.39
C ILE A 152 16.34 9.54 -18.83
N GLY A 153 17.33 10.29 -18.33
CA GLY A 153 18.74 9.99 -18.61
C GLY A 153 19.20 8.68 -17.97
N ASP A 154 20.30 8.11 -18.47
CA ASP A 154 20.89 6.90 -17.89
C ASP A 154 21.29 7.11 -16.43
N LEU A 155 21.23 6.03 -15.67
CA LEU A 155 21.70 6.01 -14.28
C LEU A 155 23.23 6.08 -14.28
N THR A 156 23.80 7.13 -13.70
CA THR A 156 25.25 7.35 -13.59
C THR A 156 25.85 6.80 -12.30
#